data_AF-A0A2T2VC35-F1
#
_entry.id   AF-A0A2T2VC35-F1
#
_cell.length_a   1.000
_cell.length_b   1.000
_cell.length_c   1.000
_cell.angle_alpha   90.00
_cell.angle_beta   90.00
_cell.angle_gamma   90.00
#
_symmetry.space_group_name_H-M   'P 1'
#
loop_
_entity.id
_entity.type
_entity.pdbx_description
1 polymer ?
#
loop_
_entity_poly.entity_id
_entity_poly.type
_entity_poly.pdbx_seq_one_letter_code
_entity_poly.pdbx_strand_id
1 'polypeptide(L)'
;MLGVVVLVAGGCLPTASPDRTARPTLLNPRWNDDAFAEHLDVLRETLQGEQTLAPASRYVSAALREAWLQPAVEERYRLRPLFGRPSGYAGYVAGKHPLGAREDTSGVPVAEQAVLVCADLAEGETPVEAAALLEVARLYGRASQYTVMPERSVVFALWPRLAAEDDPLTGLRAYLEQPTWRLDRVRAVLYVGLSARRRAEVQALLDEYDLPLYRVGAPSEEEKRASMGAPAGSPETAASPVSRARKLAERTHQRLLAATLTDGKMMPSLGDSIRVPRPRPPDAQQP
;
A
#
# COMPACT_ATOMS: atom_id res chain seq x y z
N MET A 1 8.60 74.30 -4.05
CA MET A 1 9.92 73.67 -3.94
C MET A 1 9.87 72.61 -2.86
N LEU A 2 10.46 71.45 -3.17
CA LEU A 2 10.70 70.25 -2.35
C LEU A 2 9.49 69.46 -1.84
N GLY A 3 9.26 68.34 -2.52
CA GLY A 3 8.55 67.17 -2.01
C GLY A 3 9.46 66.30 -1.14
N VAL A 4 8.83 65.48 -0.31
CA VAL A 4 9.47 64.40 0.44
C VAL A 4 8.90 63.09 -0.08
N VAL A 5 9.72 62.35 -0.81
CA VAL A 5 9.49 60.96 -1.19
C VAL A 5 10.05 60.10 -0.06
N VAL A 6 9.17 59.38 0.64
CA VAL A 6 9.59 58.34 1.60
C VAL A 6 9.81 57.05 0.81
N LEU A 7 11.08 56.70 0.61
CA LEU A 7 11.51 55.40 0.11
C LEU A 7 11.36 54.36 1.23
N VAL A 8 10.37 53.48 1.10
CA VAL A 8 10.28 52.26 1.91
C VAL A 8 11.32 51.29 1.36
N ALA A 9 12.43 51.15 2.07
CA ALA A 9 13.45 50.14 1.76
C ALA A 9 12.88 48.75 2.09
N GLY A 10 12.44 48.03 1.06
CA GLY A 10 12.14 46.62 1.11
C GLY A 10 13.42 45.82 1.35
N GLY A 11 13.67 45.46 2.60
CA GLY A 11 14.70 44.48 2.95
C GLY A 11 14.25 43.10 2.53
N CYS A 12 14.79 42.60 1.41
CA CYS A 12 14.73 41.18 1.07
C CYS A 12 15.51 40.40 2.13
N LEU A 13 14.81 39.73 3.03
CA LEU A 13 15.38 38.64 3.81
C LEU A 13 15.87 37.57 2.82
N PRO A 14 17.10 37.04 2.98
CA PRO A 14 17.50 35.87 2.23
C PRO A 14 16.65 34.71 2.73
N THR A 15 15.63 34.32 1.94
CA THR A 15 14.96 33.04 2.09
C THR A 15 16.04 31.98 1.93
N ALA A 16 16.50 31.43 3.06
CA ALA A 16 17.30 30.23 3.05
C ALA A 16 16.49 29.17 2.30
N SER A 17 16.98 28.76 1.13
CA SER A 17 16.44 27.60 0.44
C SER A 17 16.45 26.45 1.43
N PRO A 18 15.30 25.79 1.69
CA PRO A 18 15.29 24.64 2.58
C PRO A 18 16.30 23.62 2.06
N ASP A 19 17.17 23.19 2.97
CA ASP A 19 18.21 22.21 2.72
C ASP A 19 17.61 20.99 1.99
N ARG A 20 18.04 20.79 0.74
CA ARG A 20 17.47 19.83 -0.22
C ARG A 20 17.82 18.38 0.13
N THR A 21 18.29 18.11 1.35
CA THR A 21 18.80 16.82 1.80
C THR A 21 17.90 16.11 2.83
N ALA A 22 16.90 16.78 3.40
CA ALA A 22 15.89 16.13 4.23
C ALA A 22 14.82 15.46 3.36
N ARG A 23 15.14 14.31 2.78
CA ARG A 23 14.14 13.44 2.16
C ARG A 23 13.07 13.09 3.20
N PRO A 24 11.76 13.28 2.94
CA PRO A 24 10.72 12.95 3.90
C PRO A 24 10.82 11.48 4.35
N THR A 25 10.57 11.22 5.64
CA THR A 25 10.71 9.93 6.32
C THR A 25 9.96 8.77 5.64
N LEU A 26 8.91 9.08 4.86
CA LEU A 26 8.20 8.11 4.02
C LEU A 26 9.09 7.46 2.95
N LEU A 27 10.24 8.05 2.59
CA LEU A 27 11.16 7.50 1.59
C LEU A 27 12.16 6.49 2.16
N ASN A 28 12.20 6.30 3.49
CA ASN A 28 13.11 5.35 4.13
C ASN A 28 12.50 4.74 5.40
N PRO A 29 11.57 3.76 5.27
CA PRO A 29 10.87 3.18 6.40
C PRO A 29 11.81 2.45 7.36
N ARG A 30 11.58 2.66 8.66
CA ARG A 30 12.17 1.82 9.72
C ARG A 30 11.20 0.69 10.03
N TRP A 31 11.45 -0.47 9.43
CA TRP A 31 10.73 -1.70 9.70
C TRP A 31 11.07 -2.24 11.09
N ASN A 32 10.04 -2.70 11.82
CA ASN A 32 10.20 -3.32 13.13
C ASN A 32 9.92 -4.83 13.02
N ASP A 33 10.96 -5.65 13.13
CA ASP A 33 10.84 -7.11 13.01
C ASP A 33 9.92 -7.71 14.09
N ASP A 34 9.87 -7.10 15.28
CA ASP A 34 8.99 -7.53 16.37
C ASP A 34 7.50 -7.32 16.03
N ALA A 35 7.18 -6.24 15.31
CA ALA A 35 5.80 -5.98 14.88
C ALA A 35 5.33 -7.01 13.85
N PHE A 36 6.20 -7.43 12.93
CA PHE A 36 5.88 -8.53 12.02
C PHE A 36 5.68 -9.85 12.77
N ALA A 37 6.52 -10.15 13.76
CA ALA A 37 6.39 -11.36 14.57
C ALA A 37 5.05 -11.38 15.31
N GLU A 38 4.66 -10.26 15.94
CA GLU A 38 3.38 -10.11 16.63
C GLU A 38 2.19 -10.34 15.69
N HIS A 39 2.17 -9.68 14.52
CA HIS A 39 1.12 -9.90 13.52
C HIS A 39 1.04 -11.37 13.09
N LEU A 40 2.18 -12.00 12.84
CA LEU A 40 2.22 -13.39 12.40
C LEU A 40 1.71 -14.35 13.48
N ASP A 41 2.05 -14.12 14.74
CA ASP A 41 1.65 -14.99 15.84
C ASP A 41 0.16 -14.85 16.15
N VAL A 42 -0.35 -13.62 16.27
CA VAL A 42 -1.78 -13.39 16.53
C VAL A 42 -2.64 -13.89 15.36
N LEU A 43 -2.24 -13.62 14.12
CA LEU A 43 -2.99 -14.09 12.96
C LEU A 43 -2.94 -15.61 12.83
N ARG A 44 -1.80 -16.25 13.13
CA ARG A 44 -1.70 -17.72 13.12
C ARG A 44 -2.64 -18.33 14.17
N GLU A 45 -2.63 -17.81 15.39
CA GLU A 45 -3.50 -18.29 16.47
C GLU A 45 -4.98 -18.11 16.12
N THR A 46 -5.35 -16.91 15.65
CA THR A 46 -6.75 -16.56 15.38
C THR A 46 -7.33 -17.15 14.10
N LEU A 47 -6.49 -17.60 13.16
CA LEU A 47 -6.90 -18.31 11.94
C LEU A 47 -6.79 -19.84 12.07
N GLN A 48 -6.23 -20.36 13.16
CA GLN A 48 -6.20 -21.80 13.44
C GLN A 48 -7.39 -22.26 14.31
N GLY A 49 -8.03 -21.34 15.03
CA GLY A 49 -9.11 -21.64 15.98
C GLY A 49 -10.51 -21.28 15.48
N GLU A 50 -11.42 -22.26 15.59
CA GLU A 50 -12.86 -22.20 15.26
C GLU A 50 -13.21 -21.82 13.81
N GLN A 51 -14.36 -22.31 13.32
CA GLN A 51 -14.91 -21.95 11.99
C GLN A 51 -15.34 -20.46 11.88
N THR A 52 -14.86 -19.58 12.77
CA THR A 52 -15.27 -18.19 12.87
C THR A 52 -14.08 -17.25 12.71
N LEU A 53 -14.19 -16.30 11.78
CA LEU A 53 -13.21 -15.23 11.58
C LEU A 53 -13.26 -14.15 12.68
N ALA A 54 -14.11 -14.29 13.70
CA ALA A 54 -14.40 -13.21 14.65
C ALA A 54 -13.18 -12.73 15.46
N PRO A 55 -12.26 -13.59 15.93
CA PRO A 55 -11.03 -13.15 16.59
C PRO A 55 -10.09 -12.39 15.63
N ALA A 56 -9.79 -12.96 14.46
CA ALA A 56 -8.97 -12.30 13.44
C ALA A 56 -9.58 -10.96 12.99
N SER A 57 -10.90 -10.91 12.87
CA SER A 57 -11.68 -9.72 12.54
C SER A 57 -11.50 -8.58 13.57
N ARG A 58 -11.50 -8.91 14.86
CA ARG A 58 -11.27 -7.95 15.93
C ARG A 58 -9.84 -7.43 15.88
N TYR A 59 -8.88 -8.33 15.70
CA TYR A 59 -7.48 -7.98 15.60
C TYR A 59 -7.18 -7.04 14.43
N VAL A 60 -7.59 -7.40 13.20
CA VAL A 60 -7.36 -6.57 12.01
C VAL A 60 -8.01 -5.19 12.18
N SER A 61 -9.24 -5.13 12.69
CA SER A 61 -9.92 -3.84 12.93
C SER A 61 -9.17 -2.97 13.95
N ALA A 62 -8.58 -3.58 14.98
CA ALA A 62 -7.76 -2.88 15.97
C ALA A 62 -6.44 -2.40 15.36
N ALA A 63 -5.74 -3.25 14.61
CA ALA A 63 -4.48 -2.91 13.94
C ALA A 63 -4.65 -1.73 12.96
N LEU A 64 -5.72 -1.72 12.16
CA LEU A 64 -6.01 -0.60 11.24
C LEU A 64 -6.31 0.71 12.00
N ARG A 65 -6.97 0.61 13.16
CA ARG A 65 -7.25 1.76 14.03
C ARG A 65 -5.99 2.28 14.70
N GLU A 66 -5.15 1.41 15.23
CA GLU A 66 -3.86 1.75 15.86
C GLU A 66 -2.84 2.27 14.86
N ALA A 67 -3.00 1.93 13.58
CA ALA A 67 -2.31 2.55 12.47
C ALA A 67 -2.80 3.97 12.17
N TRP A 68 -3.87 4.46 12.79
CA TRP A 68 -4.50 5.77 12.55
C TRP A 68 -5.04 5.93 11.13
N LEU A 69 -5.47 4.84 10.51
CA LEU A 69 -6.21 4.92 9.26
C LEU A 69 -7.58 5.54 9.51
N GLN A 70 -8.21 6.06 8.46
CA GLN A 70 -9.62 6.40 8.48
C GLN A 70 -10.45 5.17 8.09
N PRO A 71 -11.59 4.90 8.75
CA PRO A 71 -12.46 3.77 8.42
C PRO A 71 -13.08 3.95 7.03
N ALA A 72 -13.14 2.85 6.29
CA ALA A 72 -13.53 2.85 4.89
C ALA A 72 -15.05 2.88 4.65
N VAL A 73 -15.88 2.55 5.65
CA VAL A 73 -17.36 2.53 5.53
C VAL A 73 -17.97 2.97 6.85
N GLU A 74 -18.80 4.03 6.87
CA GLU A 74 -19.68 4.38 8.00
C GLU A 74 -19.00 4.25 9.38
N GLU A 75 -17.80 4.82 9.54
CA GLU A 75 -16.99 4.77 10.78
C GLU A 75 -16.45 3.38 11.19
N ARG A 76 -16.59 2.37 10.32
CA ARG A 76 -16.17 0.98 10.54
C ARG A 76 -15.05 0.59 9.57
N TYR A 77 -14.10 -0.18 10.09
CA TYR A 77 -13.08 -0.84 9.28
C TYR A 77 -13.59 -2.13 8.62
N ARG A 78 -14.75 -2.62 9.02
CA ARG A 78 -15.36 -3.84 8.47
C ARG A 78 -16.25 -3.45 7.30
N LEU A 79 -16.02 -4.05 6.15
CA LEU A 79 -16.92 -3.95 5.02
C LEU A 79 -18.22 -4.70 5.32
N ARG A 80 -19.29 -4.35 4.59
CA ARG A 80 -20.63 -4.85 4.88
C ARG A 80 -20.66 -6.38 4.86
N PRO A 81 -21.35 -6.99 5.82
CA PRO A 81 -21.37 -8.43 5.93
C PRO A 81 -22.15 -9.04 4.77
N LEU A 82 -21.60 -10.11 4.18
CA LEU A 82 -22.32 -11.03 3.31
C LEU A 82 -22.59 -12.30 4.11
N PHE A 83 -23.86 -12.74 4.14
CA PHE A 83 -24.28 -13.93 4.89
C PHE A 83 -23.87 -13.94 6.38
N GLY A 84 -23.91 -12.77 7.03
CA GLY A 84 -23.58 -12.61 8.45
C GLY A 84 -22.07 -12.62 8.76
N ARG A 85 -21.20 -12.63 7.75
CA ARG A 85 -19.74 -12.59 7.89
C ARG A 85 -19.17 -11.34 7.22
N PRO A 86 -18.14 -10.68 7.79
CA PRO A 86 -17.51 -9.53 7.15
C PRO A 86 -16.90 -9.95 5.81
N SER A 87 -17.20 -9.21 4.74
CA SER A 87 -16.64 -9.45 3.40
C SER A 87 -15.21 -8.93 3.25
N GLY A 88 -14.78 -8.02 4.12
CA GLY A 88 -13.43 -7.45 4.08
C GLY A 88 -13.16 -6.52 5.24
N TYR A 89 -11.91 -6.13 5.37
CA TYR A 89 -11.45 -5.08 6.27
C TYR A 89 -10.76 -4.01 5.45
N ALA A 90 -11.12 -2.74 5.63
CA ALA A 90 -10.47 -1.66 4.93
C ALA A 90 -10.34 -0.40 5.79
N GLY A 91 -9.22 0.29 5.61
CA GLY A 91 -8.99 1.65 6.09
C GLY A 91 -8.16 2.42 5.06
N TYR A 92 -8.15 3.75 5.15
CA TYR A 92 -7.44 4.58 4.18
C TYR A 92 -6.62 5.70 4.81
N VAL A 93 -5.62 6.16 4.05
CA VAL A 93 -4.92 7.43 4.27
C VAL A 93 -5.33 8.38 3.14
N ALA A 94 -5.85 9.54 3.50
CA ALA A 94 -6.20 10.57 2.52
C ALA A 94 -4.94 11.12 1.83
N GLY A 95 -5.03 11.38 0.52
CA GLY A 95 -3.98 12.07 -0.23
C GLY A 95 -3.99 13.59 -0.01
N LYS A 96 -2.98 14.29 -0.54
CA LYS A 96 -2.82 15.76 -0.45
C LYS A 96 -3.92 16.56 -1.16
N HIS A 97 -4.59 15.96 -2.14
CA HIS A 97 -5.66 16.60 -2.91
C HIS A 97 -7.03 15.99 -2.62
N PRO A 98 -7.59 16.10 -1.39
CA PRO A 98 -8.97 15.74 -1.13
C PRO A 98 -9.88 16.69 -1.92
N LEU A 99 -10.76 16.17 -2.78
CA LEU A 99 -11.90 16.97 -3.22
C LEU A 99 -12.76 17.21 -1.99
N GLY A 100 -13.25 18.44 -1.84
CA GLY A 100 -14.19 18.80 -0.79
C GLY A 100 -15.33 17.78 -0.71
N ALA A 101 -15.71 17.41 0.51
CA ALA A 101 -16.81 16.49 0.78
C ALA A 101 -18.02 16.90 -0.07
N ARG A 102 -18.46 16.02 -0.98
CA ARG A 102 -19.77 16.19 -1.60
C ARG A 102 -20.80 16.09 -0.48
N GLU A 103 -21.79 16.97 -0.52
CA GLU A 103 -22.92 17.08 0.42
C GLU A 103 -23.83 15.83 0.49
N ASP A 104 -23.41 14.70 -0.07
CA ASP A 104 -24.11 13.43 0.01
C ASP A 104 -23.63 12.64 1.24
N THR A 105 -24.01 13.14 2.41
CA THR A 105 -24.24 12.42 3.69
C THR A 105 -23.19 11.47 4.31
N SER A 106 -21.99 11.26 3.77
CA SER A 106 -20.97 10.41 4.43
C SER A 106 -19.78 11.18 5.03
N GLY A 107 -19.63 12.48 4.74
CA GLY A 107 -18.62 13.34 5.37
C GLY A 107 -17.15 12.97 5.10
N VAL A 108 -16.88 12.00 4.23
CA VAL A 108 -15.52 11.55 3.90
C VAL A 108 -14.92 12.45 2.82
N PRO A 109 -13.79 13.15 3.07
CA PRO A 109 -13.06 13.87 2.03
C PRO A 109 -12.43 12.84 1.07
N VAL A 110 -12.87 12.83 -0.19
CA VAL A 110 -12.41 11.89 -1.20
C VAL A 110 -11.38 12.59 -2.08
N ALA A 111 -10.09 12.24 -1.96
CA ALA A 111 -9.08 12.65 -2.95
C ALA A 111 -9.39 12.21 -4.38
N GLU A 112 -8.94 13.00 -5.36
CA GLU A 112 -9.27 12.80 -6.78
C GLU A 112 -8.91 11.40 -7.31
N GLN A 113 -7.92 10.75 -6.70
CA GLN A 113 -7.37 9.47 -7.14
C GLN A 113 -6.99 8.61 -5.94
N ALA A 114 -7.16 7.30 -6.09
CA ALA A 114 -6.80 6.32 -5.07
C ALA A 114 -5.96 5.16 -5.63
N VAL A 115 -5.19 4.54 -4.73
CA VAL A 115 -4.53 3.25 -4.94
C VAL A 115 -5.12 2.27 -3.93
N LEU A 116 -5.61 1.12 -4.41
CA LEU A 116 -6.04 0.01 -3.55
C LEU A 116 -4.85 -0.91 -3.33
N VAL A 117 -4.51 -1.19 -2.09
CA VAL A 117 -3.48 -2.16 -1.71
C VAL A 117 -4.14 -3.25 -0.89
N CYS A 118 -4.08 -4.48 -1.36
CA CYS A 118 -4.81 -5.57 -0.74
C CYS A 118 -4.05 -6.87 -0.62
N ALA A 119 -4.46 -7.69 0.34
CA ALA A 119 -3.94 -9.02 0.59
C ALA A 119 -5.07 -9.95 1.05
N ASP A 120 -4.86 -11.25 0.91
CA ASP A 120 -5.76 -12.24 1.48
C ASP A 120 -5.41 -12.52 2.94
N LEU A 121 -6.44 -12.76 3.74
CA LEU A 121 -6.37 -13.27 5.09
C LEU A 121 -6.85 -14.72 5.07
N ALA A 122 -5.95 -15.62 4.73
CA ALA A 122 -6.25 -17.02 4.46
C ALA A 122 -6.12 -17.94 5.67
N GLU A 123 -7.13 -18.78 5.89
CA GLU A 123 -7.10 -19.88 6.87
C GLU A 123 -6.11 -20.98 6.44
N GLY A 124 -5.39 -21.57 7.40
CA GLY A 124 -4.49 -22.71 7.17
C GLY A 124 -3.15 -22.41 6.47
N GLU A 125 -2.92 -21.17 6.03
CA GLU A 125 -1.66 -20.69 5.47
C GLU A 125 -0.92 -19.77 6.46
N THR A 126 0.39 -19.56 6.26
CA THR A 126 1.11 -18.58 7.08
C THR A 126 0.69 -17.17 6.64
N PRO A 127 0.20 -16.29 7.54
CA PRO A 127 -0.40 -14.99 7.18
C PRO A 127 0.66 -13.90 6.88
N VAL A 128 1.64 -14.23 6.03
CA VAL A 128 2.79 -13.37 5.70
C VAL A 128 2.36 -12.11 4.97
N GLU A 129 1.45 -12.25 4.01
CA GLU A 129 0.91 -11.19 3.18
C GLU A 129 0.11 -10.19 4.00
N ALA A 130 -0.72 -10.69 4.90
CA ALA A 130 -1.52 -9.88 5.82
C ALA A 130 -0.62 -9.10 6.79
N ALA A 131 0.37 -9.76 7.41
CA ALA A 131 1.34 -9.11 8.27
C ALA A 131 2.15 -8.03 7.52
N ALA A 132 2.56 -8.31 6.27
CA ALA A 132 3.24 -7.35 5.42
C ALA A 132 2.37 -6.11 5.15
N LEU A 133 1.10 -6.32 4.78
CA LEU A 133 0.18 -5.23 4.50
C LEU A 133 -0.12 -4.37 5.73
N LEU A 134 -0.31 -4.99 6.90
CA LEU A 134 -0.56 -4.28 8.15
C LEU A 134 0.61 -3.36 8.55
N GLU A 135 1.85 -3.81 8.37
CA GLU A 135 3.02 -2.96 8.65
C GLU A 135 3.18 -1.80 7.66
N VAL A 136 2.85 -2.03 6.37
CA VAL A 136 2.81 -0.93 5.39
C VAL A 136 1.71 0.06 5.77
N ALA A 137 0.53 -0.43 6.14
CA ALA A 137 -0.57 0.41 6.60
C ALA A 137 -0.19 1.24 7.84
N ARG A 138 0.46 0.62 8.83
CA ARG A 138 0.98 1.28 10.04
C ARG A 138 1.98 2.39 9.70
N LEU A 139 2.89 2.13 8.76
CA LEU A 139 3.87 3.11 8.30
C LEU A 139 3.17 4.34 7.69
N TYR A 140 2.26 4.15 6.74
CA TYR A 140 1.58 5.25 6.04
C TYR A 140 0.64 6.02 6.96
N GLY A 141 -0.12 5.31 7.79
CA GLY A 141 -1.03 5.93 8.74
C GLY A 141 -0.28 6.78 9.78
N ARG A 142 0.82 6.28 10.37
CA ARG A 142 1.67 7.09 11.25
C ARG A 142 2.32 8.27 10.53
N ALA A 143 2.80 8.09 9.29
CA ALA A 143 3.40 9.18 8.54
C ALA A 143 2.41 10.32 8.27
N SER A 144 1.13 9.99 8.02
CA SER A 144 0.08 10.98 7.79
C SER A 144 -0.17 11.89 8.99
N GLN A 145 0.05 11.41 10.22
CA GLN A 145 -0.05 12.20 11.45
C GLN A 145 0.99 13.32 11.52
N TYR A 146 2.13 13.15 10.84
CA TYR A 146 3.22 14.13 10.77
C TYR A 146 3.15 14.96 9.48
N THR A 147 1.96 15.13 8.89
CA THR A 147 1.69 15.89 7.65
C THR A 147 2.39 15.35 6.40
N VAL A 148 2.96 14.14 6.45
CA VAL A 148 3.54 13.48 5.28
C VAL A 148 2.44 12.64 4.62
N MET A 149 1.70 13.28 3.72
CA MET A 149 0.57 12.66 3.02
C MET A 149 1.00 12.19 1.62
N PRO A 150 0.47 11.06 1.13
CA PRO A 150 0.66 10.64 -0.26
C PRO A 150 -0.06 11.62 -1.22
N GLU A 151 0.32 11.68 -2.50
CA GLU A 151 -0.41 12.54 -3.46
C GLU A 151 -1.82 12.00 -3.72
N ARG A 152 -1.92 10.67 -3.83
CA ARG A 152 -3.17 9.92 -4.01
C ARG A 152 -3.59 9.31 -2.69
N SER A 153 -4.88 9.15 -2.46
CA SER A 153 -5.35 8.35 -1.32
C SER A 153 -4.88 6.90 -1.46
N VAL A 154 -4.63 6.26 -0.33
CA VAL A 154 -4.26 4.83 -0.29
C VAL A 154 -5.29 4.10 0.55
N VAL A 155 -5.95 3.11 -0.05
CA VAL A 155 -6.87 2.20 0.62
C VAL A 155 -6.13 0.91 0.91
N PHE A 156 -6.05 0.52 2.18
CA PHE A 156 -5.48 -0.75 2.63
C PHE A 156 -6.62 -1.71 2.92
N ALA A 157 -6.63 -2.88 2.28
CA ALA A 157 -7.72 -3.84 2.43
C ALA A 157 -7.27 -5.30 2.61
N LEU A 158 -7.95 -6.02 3.50
CA LEU A 158 -7.73 -7.45 3.75
C LEU A 158 -8.99 -8.23 3.45
N TRP A 159 -8.87 -9.25 2.62
CA TRP A 159 -9.98 -10.13 2.21
C TRP A 159 -9.92 -11.43 3.01
N PRO A 160 -10.86 -11.67 3.94
CA PRO A 160 -10.97 -12.97 4.59
C PRO A 160 -11.19 -14.06 3.55
N ARG A 161 -10.48 -15.18 3.70
CA ARG A 161 -10.66 -16.39 2.90
C ARG A 161 -10.79 -17.58 3.83
N LEU A 162 -12.01 -18.08 3.94
CA LEU A 162 -12.31 -19.29 4.69
C LEU A 162 -12.10 -20.52 3.81
N ALA A 163 -11.60 -21.61 4.39
CA ALA A 163 -11.40 -22.85 3.66
C ALA A 163 -12.71 -23.45 3.12
N ALA A 164 -13.84 -23.13 3.78
CA ALA A 164 -15.19 -23.61 3.43
C ALA A 164 -15.94 -22.70 2.45
N GLU A 165 -15.31 -21.65 1.92
CA GLU A 165 -15.96 -20.72 0.99
C GLU A 165 -15.76 -21.16 -0.46
N ASP A 166 -16.87 -21.33 -1.19
CA ASP A 166 -16.85 -21.79 -2.58
C ASP A 166 -16.24 -20.76 -3.55
N ASP A 167 -16.29 -19.47 -3.19
CA ASP A 167 -15.73 -18.38 -3.98
C ASP A 167 -14.61 -17.65 -3.23
N PRO A 168 -13.34 -17.80 -3.62
CA PRO A 168 -12.20 -17.16 -2.98
C PRO A 168 -12.10 -15.65 -3.29
N LEU A 169 -12.96 -15.10 -4.15
CA LEU A 169 -13.00 -13.68 -4.54
C LEU A 169 -14.16 -12.92 -3.90
N THR A 170 -14.99 -13.56 -3.07
CA THR A 170 -16.16 -12.92 -2.44
C THR A 170 -15.83 -11.56 -1.83
N GLY A 171 -14.72 -11.48 -1.08
CA GLY A 171 -14.35 -10.23 -0.41
C GLY A 171 -13.99 -9.09 -1.35
N LEU A 172 -13.23 -9.37 -2.40
CA LEU A 172 -12.90 -8.38 -3.43
C LEU A 172 -14.16 -7.97 -4.21
N ARG A 173 -15.01 -8.93 -4.60
CA ARG A 173 -16.25 -8.62 -5.32
C ARG A 173 -17.18 -7.73 -4.49
N ALA A 174 -17.36 -8.06 -3.22
CA ALA A 174 -18.17 -7.26 -2.29
C ALA A 174 -17.65 -5.82 -2.17
N TYR A 175 -16.33 -5.62 -2.16
CA TYR A 175 -15.74 -4.29 -2.18
C TYR A 175 -16.03 -3.56 -3.50
N LEU A 176 -15.89 -4.21 -4.65
CA LEU A 176 -16.13 -3.59 -5.96
C LEU A 176 -17.60 -3.19 -6.15
N GLU A 177 -18.54 -3.97 -5.60
CA GLU A 177 -19.97 -3.65 -5.62
C GLU A 177 -20.32 -2.43 -4.75
N GLN A 178 -19.59 -2.22 -3.64
CA GLN A 178 -19.82 -1.12 -2.70
C GLN A 178 -18.48 -0.48 -2.28
N PRO A 179 -17.83 0.22 -3.22
CA PRO A 179 -16.45 0.61 -3.02
C PRO A 179 -16.36 1.86 -2.15
N THR A 180 -15.36 1.88 -1.28
CA THR A 180 -15.02 3.07 -0.47
C THR A 180 -14.65 4.27 -1.33
N TRP A 181 -14.11 4.00 -2.52
CA TRP A 181 -13.72 5.01 -3.49
C TRP A 181 -14.44 4.78 -4.80
N ARG A 182 -14.69 5.84 -5.54
CA ARG A 182 -15.19 5.70 -6.90
C ARG A 182 -14.18 4.92 -7.75
N LEU A 183 -14.62 3.83 -8.37
CA LEU A 183 -13.73 2.93 -9.13
C LEU A 183 -13.07 3.64 -10.32
N ASP A 184 -13.76 4.59 -10.97
CA ASP A 184 -13.18 5.42 -12.06
C ASP A 184 -11.98 6.28 -11.60
N ARG A 185 -11.77 6.41 -10.28
CA ARG A 185 -10.68 7.14 -9.65
C ARG A 185 -9.61 6.25 -9.03
N VAL A 186 -9.80 4.93 -9.04
CA VAL A 186 -8.77 3.99 -8.63
C VAL A 186 -7.78 3.82 -9.78
N ARG A 187 -6.50 4.12 -9.52
CA ARG A 187 -5.44 4.13 -10.54
C ARG A 187 -4.61 2.86 -10.56
N ALA A 188 -4.65 2.08 -9.49
CA ALA A 188 -3.93 0.84 -9.37
C ALA A 188 -4.53 -0.02 -8.25
N VAL A 189 -4.55 -1.33 -8.48
CA VAL A 189 -4.76 -2.36 -7.47
C VAL A 189 -3.43 -3.09 -7.26
N LEU A 190 -2.80 -2.90 -6.10
CA LEU A 190 -1.59 -3.60 -5.69
C LEU A 190 -1.98 -4.82 -4.84
N TYR A 191 -1.85 -6.03 -5.40
CA TYR A 191 -2.20 -7.27 -4.71
C TYR A 191 -0.96 -7.95 -4.15
N VAL A 192 -0.88 -8.02 -2.83
CA VAL A 192 0.24 -8.58 -2.07
C VAL A 192 0.10 -10.10 -1.98
N GLY A 193 1.12 -10.81 -2.47
CA GLY A 193 1.22 -12.28 -2.45
C GLY A 193 0.26 -13.02 -3.38
N LEU A 194 -0.35 -12.34 -4.37
CA LEU A 194 -1.26 -13.00 -5.31
C LEU A 194 -0.56 -14.15 -6.06
N SER A 195 -1.03 -15.38 -5.87
CA SER A 195 -0.43 -16.55 -6.54
C SER A 195 -0.59 -16.47 -8.06
N ALA A 196 0.32 -17.10 -8.80
CA ALA A 196 0.23 -17.15 -10.26
C ALA A 196 -1.09 -17.79 -10.75
N ARG A 197 -1.57 -18.81 -10.02
CA ARG A 197 -2.83 -19.52 -10.32
C ARG A 197 -4.05 -18.60 -10.25
N ARG A 198 -4.12 -17.75 -9.22
CA ARG A 198 -5.28 -16.86 -8.98
C ARG A 198 -5.22 -15.54 -9.75
N ARG A 199 -4.06 -15.22 -10.34
CA ARG A 199 -3.88 -13.98 -11.11
C ARG A 199 -4.94 -13.81 -12.19
N ALA A 200 -5.24 -14.87 -12.95
CA ALA A 200 -6.20 -14.80 -14.05
C ALA A 200 -7.62 -14.48 -13.56
N GLU A 201 -8.05 -15.09 -12.45
CA GLU A 201 -9.38 -14.89 -11.87
C GLU A 201 -9.52 -13.46 -11.32
N VAL A 202 -8.53 -12.98 -10.58
CA VAL A 202 -8.51 -11.60 -10.05
C VAL A 202 -8.44 -10.57 -11.18
N GLN A 203 -7.63 -10.84 -12.22
CA GLN A 203 -7.53 -9.95 -13.38
C GLN A 203 -8.87 -9.86 -14.12
N ALA A 204 -9.52 -11.00 -14.39
CA ALA A 204 -10.82 -11.03 -15.05
C ALA A 204 -11.87 -10.22 -14.28
N LEU A 205 -11.92 -10.38 -12.94
CA LEU A 205 -12.84 -9.60 -12.10
C LEU A 205 -12.53 -8.09 -12.16
N LEU A 206 -11.25 -7.69 -12.18
CA LEU A 206 -10.88 -6.28 -12.24
C LEU A 206 -11.05 -5.66 -13.63
N ASP A 207 -10.94 -6.46 -14.69
CA ASP A 207 -11.18 -6.04 -16.07
C ASP A 207 -12.65 -5.63 -16.29
N GLU A 208 -13.60 -6.24 -15.57
CA GLU A 208 -15.02 -5.82 -15.58
C GLU A 208 -15.22 -4.36 -15.12
N TYR A 209 -14.26 -3.80 -14.39
CA TYR A 209 -14.30 -2.44 -13.83
C TYR A 209 -13.18 -1.54 -14.40
N ASP A 210 -12.47 -1.98 -15.45
CA ASP A 210 -11.33 -1.28 -16.05
C ASP A 210 -10.20 -0.93 -15.04
N LEU A 211 -9.96 -1.81 -14.06
CA LEU A 211 -8.99 -1.58 -12.99
C LEU A 211 -7.65 -2.29 -13.25
N PRO A 212 -6.51 -1.57 -13.26
CA PRO A 212 -5.21 -2.18 -13.50
C PRO A 212 -4.69 -2.92 -12.26
N LEU A 213 -4.33 -4.19 -12.44
CA LEU A 213 -3.78 -5.07 -11.40
C LEU A 213 -2.25 -5.13 -11.45
N TYR A 214 -1.61 -4.98 -10.30
CA TYR A 214 -0.18 -5.18 -10.11
C TYR A 214 0.06 -6.14 -8.96
N ARG A 215 0.84 -7.18 -9.19
CA ARG A 215 1.21 -8.13 -8.16
C ARG A 215 2.46 -7.68 -7.41
N VAL A 216 2.46 -7.89 -6.10
CA VAL A 216 3.65 -7.79 -5.25
C VAL A 216 3.95 -9.17 -4.68
N GLY A 217 4.96 -9.87 -5.22
CA GLY A 217 5.36 -11.20 -4.75
C GLY A 217 6.66 -11.20 -3.97
N ALA A 218 7.09 -12.38 -3.49
CA ALA A 218 8.48 -12.61 -3.06
C ALA A 218 9.45 -12.48 -4.27
N PRO A 219 10.73 -12.12 -4.05
CA PRO A 219 11.68 -11.98 -5.14
C PRO A 219 11.81 -13.28 -5.93
N SER A 220 11.82 -13.19 -7.25
CA SER A 220 12.06 -14.35 -8.10
C SER A 220 13.51 -14.82 -7.95
N GLU A 221 13.78 -16.09 -8.26
CA GLU A 221 15.15 -16.63 -8.27
C GLU A 221 16.10 -15.84 -9.19
N GLU A 222 15.58 -15.19 -10.24
CA GLU A 222 16.35 -14.30 -11.11
C GLU A 222 16.71 -12.97 -10.44
N GLU A 223 15.82 -12.39 -9.64
CA GLU A 223 16.11 -11.19 -8.83
C GLU A 223 17.14 -11.48 -7.74
N LYS A 224 17.11 -12.69 -7.15
CA LYS A 224 18.15 -13.14 -6.22
C LYS A 224 19.51 -13.23 -6.91
N ARG A 225 19.57 -13.84 -8.10
CA ARG A 225 20.82 -13.96 -8.89
C ARG A 225 21.38 -12.60 -9.33
N ALA A 226 20.53 -11.64 -9.67
CA ALA A 226 20.96 -10.27 -10.01
C ALA A 226 21.53 -9.51 -8.80
N SER A 227 21.08 -9.83 -7.58
CA SER A 227 21.57 -9.22 -6.34
C SER A 227 22.79 -9.95 -5.73
N MET A 228 23.07 -11.20 -6.11
CA MET A 228 24.23 -12.00 -5.64
C MET A 228 25.55 -11.75 -6.39
N GLY A 229 25.70 -10.61 -7.07
CA GLY A 229 27.01 -10.15 -7.57
C GLY A 229 27.99 -9.72 -6.47
N ALA A 230 27.62 -9.83 -5.19
CA ALA A 230 28.44 -9.59 -4.01
C ALA A 230 28.83 -10.94 -3.36
N PRO A 231 30.03 -11.07 -2.76
CA PRO A 231 30.63 -12.38 -2.47
C PRO A 231 29.77 -13.21 -1.52
N ALA A 232 29.56 -14.46 -1.93
CA ALA A 232 28.71 -15.44 -1.27
C ALA A 232 29.22 -15.81 0.12
N GLY A 233 28.38 -15.59 1.12
CA GLY A 233 28.54 -16.10 2.47
C GLY A 233 27.24 -16.78 2.93
N SER A 234 27.35 -18.09 3.13
CA SER A 234 26.44 -18.97 3.88
C SER A 234 25.20 -19.55 3.17
N PRO A 235 24.91 -20.85 3.41
CA PRO A 235 23.81 -21.58 2.77
C PRO A 235 22.46 -21.03 3.24
N GLU A 236 21.57 -20.87 2.27
CA GLU A 236 20.23 -20.31 2.36
C GLU A 236 19.37 -21.10 3.37
N THR A 237 19.43 -20.68 4.63
CA THR A 237 18.51 -21.11 5.68
C THR A 237 17.12 -20.63 5.25
N ALA A 238 16.12 -21.52 5.19
CA ALA A 238 14.76 -21.16 4.79
C ALA A 238 14.34 -19.86 5.49
N ALA A 239 14.10 -18.79 4.72
CA ALA A 239 13.92 -17.46 5.27
C ALA A 239 12.74 -17.46 6.28
N SER A 240 13.02 -17.04 7.52
CA SER A 240 12.02 -16.92 8.59
C SER A 240 10.76 -16.19 8.07
N PRO A 241 9.54 -16.60 8.47
CA PRO A 241 8.29 -15.90 8.14
C PRO A 241 8.36 -14.37 8.34
N VAL A 242 9.04 -13.91 9.39
CA VAL A 242 9.29 -12.48 9.66
C VAL A 242 10.09 -11.83 8.54
N SER A 243 11.21 -12.45 8.12
CA SER A 243 12.03 -11.96 7.01
C SER A 243 11.26 -11.92 5.69
N ARG A 244 10.37 -12.90 5.46
CA ARG A 244 9.50 -12.91 4.28
C ARG A 244 8.48 -11.77 4.32
N ALA A 245 7.81 -11.56 5.46
CA ALA A 245 6.84 -10.48 5.64
C ALA A 245 7.48 -9.10 5.45
N ARG A 246 8.66 -8.89 6.06
CA ARG A 246 9.43 -7.65 5.90
C ARG A 246 9.80 -7.37 4.45
N LYS A 247 10.39 -8.35 3.74
CA LYS A 247 10.75 -8.18 2.32
C LYS A 247 9.53 -7.85 1.46
N LEU A 248 8.39 -8.46 1.77
CA LEU A 248 7.15 -8.21 1.05
C LEU A 248 6.61 -6.80 1.35
N ALA A 249 6.70 -6.34 2.59
CA ALA A 249 6.37 -4.97 2.99
C ALA A 249 7.28 -3.94 2.31
N GLU A 250 8.59 -4.19 2.23
CA GLU A 250 9.55 -3.35 1.52
C GLU A 250 9.19 -3.20 0.04
N ARG A 251 8.88 -4.29 -0.66
CA ARG A 251 8.45 -4.25 -2.06
C ARG A 251 7.10 -3.57 -2.24
N THR A 252 6.16 -3.84 -1.35
CA THR A 252 4.83 -3.21 -1.36
C THR A 252 4.98 -1.70 -1.21
N HIS A 253 5.80 -1.26 -0.26
CA HIS A 253 6.11 0.15 -0.04
C HIS A 253 6.75 0.80 -1.28
N GLN A 254 7.74 0.15 -1.91
CA GLN A 254 8.37 0.65 -3.14
C GLN A 254 7.36 0.80 -4.30
N ARG A 255 6.49 -0.20 -4.49
CA ARG A 255 5.43 -0.15 -5.52
C ARG A 255 4.41 0.92 -5.21
N LEU A 256 4.04 1.07 -3.94
CA LEU A 256 3.12 2.08 -3.49
C LEU A 256 3.69 3.49 -3.71
N LEU A 257 4.96 3.74 -3.36
CA LEU A 257 5.63 5.00 -3.65
C LEU A 257 5.58 5.33 -5.15
N ALA A 258 5.87 4.36 -6.03
CA ALA A 258 5.77 4.58 -7.47
C ALA A 258 4.32 4.91 -7.90
N ALA A 259 3.34 4.26 -7.28
CA ALA A 259 1.91 4.48 -7.55
C ALA A 259 1.36 5.77 -6.92
N THR A 260 2.00 6.37 -5.91
CA THR A 260 1.49 7.53 -5.17
C THR A 260 2.30 8.81 -5.32
N LEU A 261 3.45 8.82 -6.02
CA LEU A 261 4.34 10.00 -6.14
C LEU A 261 4.27 10.77 -7.47
N THR A 262 3.42 10.39 -8.43
CA THR A 262 3.47 10.97 -9.79
C THR A 262 2.44 12.07 -10.05
N ASP A 263 2.92 13.32 -10.13
CA ASP A 263 2.28 14.49 -10.75
C ASP A 263 2.03 14.28 -12.25
N GLY A 264 1.03 13.47 -12.61
CA GLY A 264 0.42 13.50 -13.95
C GLY A 264 1.22 12.93 -15.13
N LYS A 265 2.36 12.25 -14.93
CA LYS A 265 3.04 11.48 -16.01
C LYS A 265 3.09 10.00 -15.68
N MET A 266 2.40 9.19 -16.48
CA MET A 266 2.51 7.73 -16.47
C MET A 266 3.97 7.29 -16.55
N MET A 267 4.32 6.23 -15.82
CA MET A 267 5.29 5.27 -16.34
C MET A 267 4.50 4.04 -16.84
N PRO A 268 4.86 3.53 -18.02
CA PRO A 268 4.13 2.47 -18.70
C PRO A 268 4.22 1.17 -17.90
N SER A 269 3.16 0.36 -18.00
CA SER A 269 3.05 -1.03 -17.59
C SER A 269 4.27 -1.56 -16.84
N LEU A 270 4.18 -1.62 -15.51
CA LEU A 270 5.07 -2.43 -14.68
C LEU A 270 4.78 -3.92 -14.92
N GLY A 271 5.06 -4.37 -16.15
CA GLY A 271 5.19 -5.76 -16.52
C GLY A 271 6.44 -6.34 -15.87
N ASP A 272 6.45 -7.67 -15.76
CA ASP A 272 7.46 -8.52 -15.15
C ASP A 272 8.87 -8.45 -15.84
N SER A 273 9.25 -7.33 -16.45
CA SER A 273 10.48 -7.21 -17.24
C SER A 273 10.97 -5.76 -17.37
N ILE A 274 11.83 -5.31 -16.45
CA ILE A 274 12.77 -4.22 -16.76
C ILE A 274 14.18 -4.64 -16.34
N ARG A 275 14.98 -5.02 -17.33
CA ARG A 275 16.44 -4.88 -17.26
C ARG A 275 16.74 -3.38 -17.25
N VAL A 276 17.37 -2.92 -16.18
CA VAL A 276 17.92 -1.56 -16.10
C VAL A 276 19.05 -1.46 -17.14
N PRO A 277 19.00 -0.52 -18.11
CA PRO A 277 20.14 -0.26 -18.97
C PRO A 277 21.29 0.29 -18.12
N ARG A 278 22.46 -0.35 -18.16
CA ARG A 278 23.66 0.21 -17.54
C ARG A 278 23.96 1.58 -18.16
N PRO A 279 24.34 2.59 -17.36
CA PRO A 279 24.81 3.85 -17.90
C PRO A 279 26.02 3.58 -18.80
N ARG A 280 25.97 4.07 -20.05
CA ARG A 280 27.15 4.10 -20.91
C ARG A 280 28.19 5.02 -20.26
N PRO A 281 29.47 4.62 -20.19
CA PRO A 281 30.52 5.52 -19.76
C PRO A 281 30.55 6.77 -20.65
N PRO A 282 30.83 7.95 -20.08
CA PRO A 282 31.10 9.14 -20.87
C PRO A 282 32.48 8.95 -21.49
N ASP A 283 32.54 8.64 -22.79
CA ASP A 283 33.60 9.04 -23.71
C ASP A 283 33.33 8.46 -25.10
N ALA A 284 32.80 9.31 -25.97
CA ALA A 284 33.01 9.30 -27.42
C ALA A 284 32.31 10.55 -27.99
N GLN A 285 32.75 11.73 -27.59
CA GLN A 285 32.65 12.88 -28.48
C GLN A 285 33.81 12.75 -29.47
N GLN A 286 33.52 12.44 -30.72
CA GLN A 286 34.31 12.87 -31.86
C GLN A 286 33.51 12.63 -33.15
N PRO A 287 33.40 13.62 -34.05
CA PRO A 287 33.74 13.37 -35.44
C PRO A 287 35.26 13.24 -35.60
#